data_AF-A0A9P0U3P7-F1
#
_entry.id   AF-A0A9P0U3P7-F1
#
_cell.length_a   1.000
_cell.length_b   1.000
_cell.length_c   1.000
_cell.angle_alpha   90.00
_cell.angle_beta   90.00
_cell.angle_gamma   90.00
#
_symmetry.space_group_name_H-M   'P 1'
#
loop_
_entity.id
_entity.type
_entity.pdbx_description
1 polymer ?
#
loop_
_entity_poly.entity_id
_entity_poly.type
_entity_poly.pdbx_seq_one_letter_code
_entity_poly.pdbx_strand_id
1 'polypeptide(L)'
;MWRPTLTIFRKVILPSLKENTFSKVLYSTKSKLPKSTAKLTLVSASVGILIGAGYGGYTHYKVNVKKRNNVIESDEYAFLKEAPEYKAHYKVLNDTDSSNLQLILFQYRTCPFCCKVRAYLDAKGISYEVVEVDAVLRQAIKWSGYKKVPILLAKLEDGYQQLLDSTAIISVLETYLRDKPMPLRDIIKYYPATRYTNDSGKEVTDITNKYFVMLNSATSEKKKMIEMEERDWRKWADSVLVHTLSPNVYRTTEEAIETFKWFEVVGGWRESFPAWEVALMVYGGAAAMWMISKRLKKRHNIKDDERQSLYDAANDWMSAIQKKGTVYLGGDTPNLADISVFGVLCSIEGCRAFADLRQNTTIGNWFDNMKKHLETTKGRVIPL
;
A
#
# COMPACT_ATOMS: atom_id res chain seq x y z
N MET A 1 -57.34 -49.67 -6.51
CA MET A 1 -57.71 -50.40 -5.28
C MET A 1 -57.89 -49.36 -4.17
N TRP A 2 -59.04 -49.32 -3.50
CA TRP A 2 -59.39 -48.49 -2.32
C TRP A 2 -59.29 -46.93 -2.41
N ARG A 3 -60.47 -46.31 -2.31
CA ARG A 3 -60.86 -44.90 -2.00
C ARG A 3 -61.94 -44.98 -0.88
N PRO A 4 -62.59 -43.89 -0.38
CA PRO A 4 -62.41 -42.44 -0.54
C PRO A 4 -61.94 -41.81 0.80
N THR A 5 -62.39 -40.72 1.47
CA THR A 5 -63.40 -39.61 1.37
C THR A 5 -62.96 -38.53 2.41
N LEU A 6 -63.34 -37.24 2.47
CA LEU A 6 -64.20 -36.31 1.70
C LEU A 6 -63.30 -35.22 1.01
N THR A 7 -63.67 -34.02 0.49
CA THR A 7 -64.83 -33.08 0.54
C THR A 7 -65.00 -32.31 1.88
N ILE A 8 -65.49 -31.05 2.00
CA ILE A 8 -66.19 -30.11 1.10
C ILE A 8 -65.57 -28.68 1.13
N PHE A 9 -65.81 -27.91 0.05
CA PHE A 9 -65.40 -26.52 -0.25
C PHE A 9 -66.03 -25.38 0.60
N ARG A 10 -65.36 -24.20 0.66
CA ARG A 10 -65.88 -22.94 0.04
C ARG A 10 -64.82 -21.81 -0.11
N LYS A 11 -65.00 -20.95 -1.13
CA LYS A 11 -64.32 -19.65 -1.33
C LYS A 11 -65.25 -18.49 -0.93
N VAL A 12 -64.71 -17.41 -0.37
CA VAL A 12 -65.22 -16.00 -0.42
C VAL A 12 -63.99 -15.04 -0.45
N ILE A 13 -64.15 -13.77 -0.85
CA ILE A 13 -63.07 -12.86 -1.27
C ILE A 13 -63.29 -11.41 -0.73
N LEU A 14 -62.25 -10.81 -0.11
CA LEU A 14 -62.02 -9.34 0.13
C LEU A 14 -63.05 -8.54 1.00
N PRO A 15 -62.86 -7.23 1.33
CA PRO A 15 -61.68 -6.32 1.29
C PRO A 15 -61.40 -5.45 2.57
N SER A 16 -60.24 -4.76 2.62
CA SER A 16 -59.90 -3.38 3.15
C SER A 16 -60.57 -2.76 4.41
N LEU A 17 -59.88 -1.98 5.27
CA LEU A 17 -59.45 -0.57 5.04
C LEU A 17 -58.55 0.02 6.16
N LYS A 18 -57.78 1.08 5.81
CA LYS A 18 -57.23 2.21 6.61
C LYS A 18 -56.33 1.93 7.83
N GLU A 19 -55.07 2.42 7.84
CA GLU A 19 -54.59 3.81 8.09
C GLU A 19 -54.72 4.29 9.55
N ASN A 20 -53.57 4.57 10.20
CA ASN A 20 -53.41 5.82 10.94
C ASN A 20 -51.92 6.23 11.06
N THR A 21 -51.65 7.52 11.25
CA THR A 21 -50.33 8.13 11.01
C THR A 21 -49.68 8.66 12.29
N PHE A 22 -48.35 8.53 12.42
CA PHE A 22 -47.59 9.23 13.46
C PHE A 22 -47.57 10.74 13.18
N SER A 23 -47.96 11.55 14.16
CA SER A 23 -47.82 13.02 14.15
C SER A 23 -46.86 13.49 15.24
N LYS A 24 -46.21 14.63 14.98
CA LYS A 24 -45.30 15.31 15.93
C LYS A 24 -46.11 16.17 16.90
N VAL A 25 -45.54 16.50 18.07
CA VAL A 25 -45.30 17.90 18.50
C VAL A 25 -44.41 17.91 19.76
N LEU A 26 -43.61 18.97 19.90
CA LEU A 26 -42.75 19.25 21.05
C LEU A 26 -43.54 19.94 22.17
N TYR A 27 -43.18 19.71 23.44
CA TYR A 27 -43.38 20.73 24.49
C TYR A 27 -42.19 20.81 25.45
N SER A 28 -41.82 22.05 25.78
CA SER A 28 -40.91 22.38 26.89
C SER A 28 -41.74 22.89 28.07
N THR A 29 -41.23 22.77 29.30
CA THR A 29 -41.59 23.67 30.40
C THR A 29 -40.58 23.59 31.55
N LYS A 30 -40.56 24.59 32.43
CA LYS A 30 -39.51 24.78 33.43
C LYS A 30 -39.77 24.07 34.77
N SER A 31 -38.67 23.58 35.36
CA SER A 31 -38.37 23.39 36.79
C SER A 31 -39.47 23.58 37.85
N LYS A 32 -39.64 22.56 38.70
CA LYS A 32 -39.83 22.73 40.16
C LYS A 32 -38.91 21.77 40.92
N LEU A 33 -38.21 22.29 41.93
CA LEU A 33 -37.38 21.53 42.87
C LEU A 33 -38.14 21.27 44.17
N PRO A 34 -38.07 20.05 44.74
CA PRO A 34 -38.25 19.84 46.17
C PRO A 34 -36.99 19.26 46.84
N LYS A 35 -36.49 20.04 47.79
CA LYS A 35 -35.62 19.74 48.95
C LYS A 35 -35.35 18.25 49.27
N SER A 36 -34.06 17.91 49.42
CA SER A 36 -33.46 17.19 50.58
C SER A 36 -32.27 16.29 50.19
N THR A 37 -31.08 16.89 50.05
CA THR A 37 -29.83 16.20 49.70
C THR A 37 -28.93 16.03 50.93
N ALA A 38 -28.82 14.82 51.49
CA ALA A 38 -27.92 14.55 52.62
C ALA A 38 -27.37 13.11 52.75
N LYS A 39 -28.06 12.07 52.26
CA LYS A 39 -27.72 10.65 52.58
C LYS A 39 -27.45 9.73 51.38
N LEU A 40 -27.42 10.22 50.14
CA LEU A 40 -27.29 9.37 48.93
C LEU A 40 -25.98 9.56 48.12
N THR A 41 -25.01 10.33 48.63
CA THR A 41 -23.78 10.71 47.92
C THR A 41 -22.53 9.94 48.35
N LEU A 42 -22.53 9.29 49.52
CA LEU A 42 -21.32 8.71 50.12
C LEU A 42 -21.03 7.26 49.65
N VAL A 43 -22.08 6.46 49.43
CA VAL A 43 -21.97 5.07 48.94
C VAL A 43 -21.72 5.02 47.42
N SER A 44 -22.31 5.95 46.67
CA SER A 44 -22.16 6.06 45.21
C SER A 44 -20.76 6.53 44.81
N ALA A 45 -20.21 7.53 45.52
CA ALA A 45 -18.85 8.01 45.26
C ALA A 45 -17.77 6.96 45.57
N SER A 46 -17.89 6.23 46.69
CA SER A 46 -16.90 5.22 47.09
C SER A 46 -16.85 4.02 46.12
N VAL A 47 -18.01 3.47 45.72
CA VAL A 47 -18.06 2.41 44.70
C VAL A 47 -17.59 2.91 43.33
N GLY A 48 -17.98 4.13 42.92
CA GLY A 48 -17.53 4.73 41.67
C GLY A 48 -16.01 4.93 41.60
N ILE A 49 -15.39 5.37 42.69
CA ILE A 49 -13.92 5.52 42.80
C ILE A 49 -13.22 4.15 42.77
N LEU A 50 -13.74 3.13 43.45
CA LEU A 50 -13.14 1.79 43.44
C LEU A 50 -13.23 1.12 42.06
N ILE A 51 -14.35 1.24 41.35
CA ILE A 51 -14.48 0.73 39.98
C ILE A 51 -13.63 1.55 39.00
N GLY A 52 -13.60 2.87 39.15
CA GLY A 52 -12.77 3.76 38.32
C GLY A 52 -11.27 3.51 38.49
N ALA A 53 -10.80 3.38 39.73
CA ALA A 53 -9.41 3.05 40.04
C ALA A 53 -9.06 1.60 39.66
N GLY A 54 -9.99 0.65 39.82
CA GLY A 54 -9.80 -0.73 39.39
C GLY A 54 -9.69 -0.87 37.87
N TYR A 55 -10.58 -0.21 37.11
CA TYR A 55 -10.57 -0.23 35.64
C TYR A 55 -9.42 0.61 35.07
N GLY A 56 -9.14 1.79 35.63
CA GLY A 56 -7.98 2.62 35.30
C GLY A 56 -6.67 1.89 35.60
N GLY A 57 -6.57 1.25 36.77
CA GLY A 57 -5.44 0.40 37.15
C GLY A 57 -5.26 -0.80 36.23
N TYR A 58 -6.33 -1.54 35.93
CA TYR A 58 -6.29 -2.69 35.01
C TYR A 58 -5.91 -2.29 33.58
N THR A 59 -6.46 -1.20 33.06
CA THR A 59 -6.11 -0.70 31.71
C THR A 59 -4.69 -0.15 31.67
N HIS A 60 -4.27 0.66 32.64
CA HIS A 60 -2.90 1.16 32.75
C HIS A 60 -1.88 0.03 32.94
N TYR A 61 -2.20 -0.99 33.74
CA TYR A 61 -1.40 -2.21 33.87
C TYR A 61 -1.33 -2.98 32.55
N LYS A 62 -2.47 -3.29 31.91
CA LYS A 62 -2.51 -4.06 30.66
C LYS A 62 -1.84 -3.32 29.49
N VAL A 63 -1.88 -1.99 29.48
CA VAL A 63 -1.14 -1.14 28.54
C VAL A 63 0.37 -1.16 28.85
N ASN A 64 0.79 -0.91 30.09
CA ASN A 64 2.22 -0.86 30.43
C ASN A 64 2.91 -2.24 30.46
N VAL A 65 2.18 -3.32 30.73
CA VAL A 65 2.66 -4.70 30.59
C VAL A 65 2.78 -5.10 29.13
N LYS A 66 1.91 -4.61 28.23
CA LYS A 66 2.17 -4.65 26.77
C LYS A 66 3.32 -3.74 26.32
N LYS A 67 3.68 -2.74 27.11
CA LYS A 67 4.74 -1.75 26.79
C LYS A 67 6.13 -2.15 27.29
N ARG A 68 6.23 -3.23 28.09
CA ARG A 68 7.49 -3.94 28.37
C ARG A 68 7.53 -5.20 27.52
N ASN A 69 8.69 -5.47 26.90
CA ASN A 69 9.00 -6.65 26.10
C ASN A 69 8.33 -6.74 24.70
N ASN A 70 8.04 -5.60 24.07
CA ASN A 70 8.30 -5.53 22.61
C ASN A 70 9.82 -5.51 22.44
N VAL A 71 10.44 -6.67 22.21
CA VAL A 71 11.86 -6.75 21.84
C VAL A 71 11.97 -6.17 20.43
N ILE A 72 12.56 -4.99 20.33
CA ILE A 72 12.95 -4.39 19.05
C ILE A 72 14.26 -5.07 18.65
N GLU A 73 14.13 -6.18 17.95
CA GLU A 73 15.25 -6.85 17.32
C GLU A 73 15.54 -6.14 15.98
N SER A 74 16.73 -5.55 15.89
CA SER A 74 17.23 -4.90 14.68
C SER A 74 18.06 -5.91 13.89
N ASP A 75 17.49 -6.49 12.84
CA ASP A 75 18.24 -7.32 11.91
C ASP A 75 19.21 -6.44 11.10
N GLU A 76 20.44 -6.92 10.89
CA GLU A 76 21.22 -6.48 9.74
C GLU A 76 20.62 -7.05 8.45
N TYR A 77 20.77 -6.33 7.35
CA TYR A 77 20.35 -6.84 6.04
C TYR A 77 21.22 -8.03 5.63
N ALA A 78 20.59 -9.08 5.11
CA ALA A 78 21.31 -10.25 4.61
C ALA A 78 22.37 -9.86 3.56
N PHE A 79 23.61 -10.25 3.83
CA PHE A 79 24.73 -10.18 2.91
C PHE A 79 25.06 -11.60 2.45
N LEU A 80 25.05 -11.83 1.14
CA LEU A 80 25.32 -13.13 0.54
C LEU A 80 26.74 -13.11 -0.06
N LYS A 81 27.60 -14.06 0.31
CA LYS A 81 28.95 -14.15 -0.28
C LYS A 81 28.93 -14.53 -1.77
N GLU A 82 27.89 -15.25 -2.18
CA GLU A 82 27.70 -15.77 -3.52
C GLU A 82 26.33 -15.34 -4.06
N ALA A 83 26.16 -15.36 -5.37
CA ALA A 83 24.85 -15.11 -5.98
C ALA A 83 23.88 -16.25 -5.62
N PRO A 84 22.62 -15.96 -5.22
CA PRO A 84 21.60 -16.99 -5.15
C PRO A 84 21.27 -17.51 -6.54
N GLU A 85 20.73 -18.72 -6.65
CA GLU A 85 20.22 -19.24 -7.92
C GLU A 85 18.94 -18.47 -8.36
N TYR A 86 18.98 -17.87 -9.54
CA TYR A 86 17.83 -17.22 -10.18
C TYR A 86 17.96 -17.26 -11.71
N LYS A 87 16.83 -17.05 -12.40
CA LYS A 87 16.79 -16.77 -13.85
C LYS A 87 16.26 -15.35 -14.06
N ALA A 88 17.10 -14.46 -14.58
CA ALA A 88 16.64 -13.17 -15.07
C ALA A 88 15.77 -13.37 -16.33
N HIS A 89 14.68 -12.61 -16.45
CA HIS A 89 13.72 -12.69 -17.55
C HIS A 89 14.01 -11.64 -18.62
N TYR A 90 14.55 -10.50 -18.20
CA TYR A 90 15.04 -9.40 -19.04
C TYR A 90 15.99 -8.53 -18.20
N LYS A 91 16.74 -7.67 -18.88
CA LYS A 91 17.43 -6.53 -18.27
C LYS A 91 17.00 -5.23 -18.91
N VAL A 92 17.03 -4.17 -18.13
CA VAL A 92 16.98 -2.78 -18.61
C VAL A 92 18.43 -2.32 -18.67
N LEU A 93 18.93 -2.02 -19.86
CA LEU A 93 20.28 -1.51 -20.09
C LEU A 93 20.21 -0.05 -20.50
N ASN A 94 20.81 0.85 -19.73
CA ASN A 94 21.11 2.20 -20.18
C ASN A 94 22.62 2.30 -20.45
N ASP A 95 22.97 2.56 -21.71
CA ASP A 95 24.36 2.67 -22.17
C ASP A 95 25.08 3.93 -21.64
N THR A 96 24.38 4.85 -20.94
CA THR A 96 24.93 6.01 -20.23
C THR A 96 24.87 5.89 -18.70
N ASP A 97 24.62 4.70 -18.15
CA ASP A 97 24.59 4.48 -16.70
C ASP A 97 25.98 4.71 -16.07
N SER A 98 26.05 5.72 -15.18
CA SER A 98 27.26 6.07 -14.42
C SER A 98 27.11 5.82 -12.91
N SER A 99 26.21 4.93 -12.50
CA SER A 99 25.96 4.59 -11.09
C SER A 99 26.99 3.64 -10.50
N ASN A 100 27.71 2.87 -11.33
CA ASN A 100 28.60 1.76 -10.93
C ASN A 100 27.89 0.63 -10.15
N LEU A 101 26.57 0.50 -10.27
CA LEU A 101 25.78 -0.55 -9.61
C LEU A 101 25.44 -1.68 -10.60
N GLN A 102 25.69 -2.94 -10.24
CA GLN A 102 25.05 -4.09 -10.88
C GLN A 102 23.88 -4.56 -10.00
N LEU A 103 22.65 -4.33 -10.47
CA LEU A 103 21.42 -4.53 -9.71
C LEU A 103 20.54 -5.66 -10.27
N ILE A 104 19.95 -6.46 -9.38
CA ILE A 104 18.98 -7.51 -9.73
C ILE A 104 17.69 -7.33 -8.92
N LEU A 105 16.59 -7.01 -9.60
CA LEU A 105 15.28 -6.73 -9.02
C LEU A 105 14.37 -7.96 -9.09
N PHE A 106 14.05 -8.52 -7.92
CA PHE A 106 13.06 -9.58 -7.74
C PHE A 106 11.70 -8.93 -7.46
N GLN A 107 10.74 -9.10 -8.39
CA GLN A 107 9.46 -8.37 -8.34
C GLN A 107 8.23 -9.21 -8.73
N TYR A 108 7.05 -8.61 -8.57
CA TYR A 108 5.92 -8.90 -9.46
C TYR A 108 5.71 -7.68 -10.36
N ARG A 109 5.74 -7.85 -11.69
CA ARG A 109 5.60 -6.76 -12.68
C ARG A 109 4.50 -5.73 -12.37
N THR A 110 3.33 -6.18 -11.94
CA THR A 110 2.13 -5.33 -11.67
C THR A 110 1.91 -4.97 -10.19
N CYS A 111 2.90 -5.20 -9.31
CA CYS A 111 2.81 -4.78 -7.90
C CYS A 111 3.22 -3.29 -7.75
N PRO A 112 2.43 -2.43 -7.07
CA PRO A 112 2.75 -1.00 -6.95
C PRO A 112 4.10 -0.73 -6.28
N PHE A 113 4.46 -1.51 -5.26
CA PHE A 113 5.77 -1.43 -4.61
C PHE A 113 6.93 -1.74 -5.57
N CYS A 114 6.71 -2.63 -6.55
CA CYS A 114 7.72 -2.99 -7.56
C CYS A 114 7.78 -1.98 -8.71
N CYS A 115 6.61 -1.57 -9.22
CA CYS A 115 6.48 -0.48 -10.19
C CYS A 115 7.16 0.80 -9.68
N LYS A 116 7.08 1.09 -8.38
CA LYS A 116 7.76 2.21 -7.73
C LYS A 116 9.29 2.12 -7.77
N VAL A 117 9.88 0.94 -7.51
CA VAL A 117 11.33 0.73 -7.62
C VAL A 117 11.77 0.83 -9.08
N ARG A 118 11.02 0.25 -10.03
CA ARG A 118 11.32 0.40 -11.47
C ARG A 118 11.27 1.86 -11.91
N ALA A 119 10.19 2.58 -11.60
CA ALA A 119 10.06 4.00 -11.92
C ALA A 119 11.22 4.84 -11.35
N TYR A 120 11.77 4.50 -10.18
CA TYR A 120 12.97 5.12 -9.67
C TYR A 120 14.24 4.79 -10.49
N LEU A 121 14.49 3.50 -10.76
CA LEU A 121 15.66 3.08 -11.55
C LEU A 121 15.63 3.66 -12.97
N ASP A 122 14.45 3.61 -13.61
CA ASP A 122 14.15 4.20 -14.91
C ASP A 122 14.36 5.73 -14.91
N ALA A 123 13.88 6.45 -13.88
CA ALA A 123 14.09 7.90 -13.72
C ALA A 123 15.54 8.31 -13.41
N LYS A 124 16.37 7.37 -12.94
CA LYS A 124 17.80 7.60 -12.69
C LYS A 124 18.71 7.08 -13.81
N GLY A 125 18.14 6.44 -14.83
CA GLY A 125 18.89 5.81 -15.91
C GLY A 125 19.82 4.68 -15.46
N ILE A 126 19.48 3.99 -14.38
CA ILE A 126 20.26 2.88 -13.84
C ILE A 126 19.90 1.60 -14.58
N SER A 127 20.90 0.79 -14.91
CA SER A 127 20.76 -0.53 -15.51
C SER A 127 20.44 -1.58 -14.44
N TYR A 128 19.49 -2.48 -14.73
CA TYR A 128 19.11 -3.53 -13.80
C TYR A 128 18.57 -4.78 -14.49
N GLU A 129 18.88 -5.93 -13.93
CA GLU A 129 18.28 -7.21 -14.31
C GLU A 129 16.95 -7.40 -13.56
N VAL A 130 15.99 -8.11 -14.15
CA VAL A 130 14.70 -8.42 -13.51
C VAL A 130 14.47 -9.91 -13.43
N VAL A 131 14.12 -10.36 -12.23
CA VAL A 131 13.56 -11.68 -11.95
C VAL A 131 12.10 -11.48 -11.60
N GLU A 132 11.19 -11.90 -12.48
CA GLU A 132 9.78 -12.01 -12.11
C GLU A 132 9.63 -13.20 -11.15
N VAL A 133 8.95 -12.96 -10.03
CA VAL A 133 8.76 -13.94 -8.96
C VAL A 133 7.35 -14.52 -9.11
N ASP A 134 7.23 -15.84 -9.15
CA ASP A 134 5.91 -16.47 -9.09
C ASP A 134 5.17 -16.09 -7.78
N ALA A 135 3.90 -15.73 -7.88
CA ALA A 135 3.11 -15.23 -6.74
C ALA A 135 2.74 -16.32 -5.72
N VAL A 136 2.68 -17.59 -6.17
CA VAL A 136 2.14 -18.73 -5.42
C VAL A 136 3.24 -19.46 -4.63
N LEU A 137 4.19 -20.06 -5.34
CA LEU A 137 5.32 -20.86 -4.89
C LEU A 137 6.57 -20.02 -4.57
N ARG A 138 6.68 -18.80 -5.13
CA ARG A 138 7.73 -17.79 -4.83
C ARG A 138 9.16 -18.32 -4.91
N GLN A 139 9.40 -19.22 -5.86
CA GLN A 139 10.61 -20.03 -5.90
C GLN A 139 11.89 -19.18 -5.96
N ALA A 140 11.88 -18.15 -6.80
CA ALA A 140 12.97 -17.20 -7.00
C ALA A 140 13.37 -16.37 -5.76
N ILE A 141 12.61 -16.41 -4.65
CA ILE A 141 12.96 -15.77 -3.36
C ILE A 141 12.97 -16.76 -2.19
N LYS A 142 13.09 -18.07 -2.46
CA LYS A 142 13.24 -19.10 -1.40
C LYS A 142 14.49 -18.89 -0.54
N TRP A 143 15.57 -18.37 -1.12
CA TRP A 143 16.86 -18.10 -0.46
C TRP A 143 16.83 -16.99 0.60
N SER A 144 15.96 -15.97 0.47
CA SER A 144 15.91 -14.86 1.44
C SER A 144 15.01 -15.17 2.63
N GLY A 145 15.35 -14.71 3.84
CA GLY A 145 14.41 -14.67 4.97
C GLY A 145 13.18 -13.79 4.70
N TYR A 146 13.30 -12.78 3.83
CA TYR A 146 12.20 -11.86 3.50
C TYR A 146 11.31 -12.43 2.39
N LYS A 147 10.03 -12.71 2.71
CA LYS A 147 9.08 -13.40 1.80
C LYS A 147 8.08 -12.45 1.10
N LYS A 148 8.48 -11.20 0.83
CA LYS A 148 7.73 -10.18 0.07
C LYS A 148 8.59 -9.64 -1.07
N VAL A 149 7.97 -8.94 -2.02
CA VAL A 149 8.64 -8.19 -3.10
C VAL A 149 8.27 -6.69 -3.03
N PRO A 150 9.09 -5.76 -3.55
CA PRO A 150 10.38 -5.99 -4.20
C PRO A 150 11.48 -6.41 -3.21
N ILE A 151 12.42 -7.19 -3.75
CA ILE A 151 13.77 -7.38 -3.20
C ILE A 151 14.73 -6.89 -4.29
N LEU A 152 15.76 -6.15 -3.89
CA LEU A 152 16.83 -5.75 -4.80
C LEU A 152 18.14 -6.33 -4.27
N LEU A 153 18.92 -7.01 -5.11
CA LEU A 153 20.31 -7.33 -4.83
C LEU A 153 21.19 -6.29 -5.50
N ALA A 154 22.13 -5.73 -4.76
CA ALA A 154 23.26 -4.97 -5.31
C ALA A 154 24.52 -5.82 -5.18
N LYS A 155 25.19 -6.09 -6.30
CA LYS A 155 26.48 -6.76 -6.31
C LYS A 155 27.57 -5.81 -5.86
N LEU A 156 28.49 -6.31 -5.04
CA LEU A 156 29.68 -5.64 -4.54
C LEU A 156 30.92 -6.51 -4.85
N GLU A 157 32.12 -6.05 -4.49
CA GLU A 157 33.36 -6.80 -4.71
C GLU A 157 33.44 -8.09 -3.88
N ASP A 158 32.83 -8.09 -2.69
CA ASP A 158 32.89 -9.16 -1.69
C ASP A 158 31.62 -10.03 -1.61
N GLY A 159 30.63 -9.79 -2.48
CA GLY A 159 29.37 -10.53 -2.51
C GLY A 159 28.17 -9.73 -3.03
N TYR A 160 26.99 -10.01 -2.48
CA TYR A 160 25.70 -9.40 -2.85
C TYR A 160 24.98 -8.89 -1.60
N GLN A 161 24.72 -7.59 -1.58
CA GLN A 161 23.99 -6.93 -0.53
C GLN A 161 22.49 -6.96 -0.83
N GLN A 162 21.69 -7.57 0.04
CA GLN A 162 20.24 -7.53 -0.08
C GLN A 162 19.68 -6.18 0.39
N LEU A 163 18.70 -5.65 -0.35
CA LEU A 163 17.87 -4.50 -0.01
C LEU A 163 16.39 -4.89 -0.04
N LEU A 164 15.62 -4.30 0.89
CA LEU A 164 14.26 -4.67 1.27
C LEU A 164 13.40 -3.40 1.41
N ASP A 165 12.09 -3.54 1.24
CA ASP A 165 11.08 -2.45 1.21
C ASP A 165 11.29 -1.45 0.06
N SER A 166 10.25 -1.25 -0.75
CA SER A 166 10.31 -0.38 -1.94
C SER A 166 10.74 1.06 -1.69
N THR A 167 10.46 1.61 -0.51
CA THR A 167 10.78 3.00 -0.15
C THR A 167 12.19 3.09 0.43
N ALA A 168 12.59 2.10 1.23
CA ALA A 168 13.96 2.00 1.72
C ALA A 168 14.96 1.75 0.59
N ILE A 169 14.66 0.86 -0.36
CA ILE A 169 15.45 0.65 -1.59
C ILE A 169 15.72 2.00 -2.29
N ILE A 170 14.67 2.79 -2.51
CA ILE A 170 14.78 4.10 -3.17
C ILE A 170 15.63 5.08 -2.34
N SER A 171 15.44 5.13 -1.02
CA SER A 171 16.19 6.03 -0.14
C SER A 171 17.67 5.67 0.02
N VAL A 172 17.99 4.37 0.09
CA VAL A 172 19.36 3.86 0.11
C VAL A 172 20.07 4.21 -1.20
N LEU A 173 19.42 3.98 -2.34
CA LEU A 173 20.00 4.30 -3.64
C LEU A 173 20.12 5.83 -3.86
N GLU A 174 19.14 6.64 -3.46
CA GLU A 174 19.27 8.10 -3.60
C GLU A 174 20.39 8.65 -2.71
N THR A 175 20.56 8.07 -1.51
CA THR A 175 21.68 8.38 -0.62
C THR A 175 23.01 8.07 -1.31
N TYR A 176 23.16 6.87 -1.86
CA TYR A 176 24.38 6.45 -2.57
C TYR A 176 24.71 7.33 -3.79
N LEU A 177 23.69 7.73 -4.58
CA LEU A 177 23.90 8.60 -5.75
C LEU A 177 24.28 10.05 -5.36
N ARG A 178 23.76 10.55 -4.23
CA ARG A 178 23.98 11.93 -3.76
C ARG A 178 25.24 12.07 -2.90
N ASP A 179 25.59 11.07 -2.09
CA ASP A 179 26.74 11.05 -1.19
C ASP A 179 27.73 9.94 -1.61
N LYS A 180 28.33 10.16 -2.79
CA LYS A 180 29.16 9.19 -3.53
C LYS A 180 30.36 8.55 -2.80
N PRO A 181 31.04 9.16 -1.80
CA PRO A 181 32.19 8.50 -1.17
C PRO A 181 31.81 7.38 -0.18
N MET A 182 30.54 7.19 0.17
CA MET A 182 30.14 6.21 1.18
C MET A 182 29.83 4.82 0.58
N PRO A 183 30.43 3.72 1.08
CA PRO A 183 30.07 2.37 0.64
C PRO A 183 28.62 2.02 0.93
N LEU A 184 27.99 1.28 0.02
CA LEU A 184 26.58 0.86 0.14
C LEU A 184 26.31 0.08 1.45
N ARG A 185 27.28 -0.72 1.91
CA ARG A 185 27.20 -1.48 3.17
C ARG A 185 27.14 -0.59 4.42
N ASP A 186 27.64 0.63 4.35
CA ASP A 186 27.57 1.60 5.45
C ASP A 186 26.28 2.42 5.40
N ILE A 187 25.86 2.86 4.19
CA ILE A 187 24.59 3.56 3.97
C ILE A 187 23.40 2.79 4.55
N ILE A 188 23.39 1.47 4.36
CA ILE A 188 22.31 0.59 4.82
C ILE A 188 22.14 0.59 6.35
N LYS A 189 23.21 0.86 7.12
CA LYS A 189 23.16 0.90 8.60
C LYS A 189 22.27 2.03 9.12
N TYR A 190 22.00 3.06 8.33
CA TYR A 190 21.05 4.13 8.65
C TYR A 190 19.58 3.72 8.48
N TYR A 191 19.29 2.55 7.91
CA TYR A 191 17.96 2.04 7.60
C TYR A 191 17.66 0.70 8.30
N PRO A 192 17.89 0.53 9.62
CA PRO A 192 17.86 -0.80 10.23
C PRO A 192 16.49 -1.48 10.10
N ALA A 193 16.51 -2.79 9.81
CA ALA A 193 15.31 -3.60 9.68
C ALA A 193 14.79 -3.97 11.07
N THR A 194 13.59 -3.50 11.41
CA THR A 194 13.00 -3.61 12.74
C THR A 194 11.86 -4.63 12.73
N ARG A 195 11.99 -5.71 13.49
CA ARG A 195 10.88 -6.63 13.77
C ARG A 195 10.06 -6.15 14.96
N TYR A 196 8.74 -6.22 14.84
CA TYR A 196 7.81 -6.01 15.95
C TYR A 196 6.50 -6.77 15.74
N THR A 197 5.82 -7.10 16.83
CA THR A 197 4.49 -7.71 16.79
C THR A 197 3.43 -6.61 16.70
N ASN A 198 2.59 -6.65 15.67
CA ASN A 198 1.52 -5.68 15.47
C ASN A 198 0.29 -5.97 16.36
N ASP A 199 -0.71 -5.08 16.34
CA ASP A 199 -1.93 -5.20 17.15
C ASP A 199 -2.76 -6.47 16.88
N SER A 200 -2.58 -7.11 15.72
CA SER A 200 -3.20 -8.38 15.34
C SER A 200 -2.41 -9.61 15.83
N GLY A 201 -1.36 -9.43 16.63
CA GLY A 201 -0.50 -10.51 17.11
C GLY A 201 0.44 -11.09 16.05
N LYS A 202 0.64 -10.37 14.93
CA LYS A 202 1.49 -10.83 13.82
C LYS A 202 2.81 -10.07 13.80
N GLU A 203 3.92 -10.81 13.64
CA GLU A 203 5.24 -10.24 13.37
C GLU A 203 5.27 -9.49 12.04
N VAL A 204 5.86 -8.28 12.07
CA VAL A 204 6.08 -7.41 10.94
C VAL A 204 7.50 -6.88 11.00
N THR A 205 8.29 -7.12 9.95
CA THR A 205 9.47 -6.32 9.64
C THR A 205 9.02 -5.04 8.94
N ASP A 206 9.43 -3.90 9.48
CA ASP A 206 9.43 -2.59 8.80
C ASP A 206 10.86 -2.02 8.79
N ILE A 207 11.13 -1.05 7.91
CA ILE A 207 12.44 -0.43 7.78
C ILE A 207 12.45 0.96 8.43
N THR A 208 13.26 1.11 9.47
CA THR A 208 13.44 2.40 10.15
C THR A 208 14.05 3.43 9.18
N ASN A 209 13.70 4.70 9.34
CA ASN A 209 14.14 5.82 8.49
C ASN A 209 13.82 5.72 6.99
N LYS A 210 13.05 4.74 6.51
CA LYS A 210 12.91 4.45 5.07
C LYS A 210 12.51 5.60 4.14
N TYR A 211 11.89 6.66 4.63
CA TYR A 211 11.55 7.86 3.84
C TYR A 211 12.69 8.89 3.75
N PHE A 212 13.68 8.85 4.65
CA PHE A 212 14.79 9.81 4.71
C PHE A 212 15.86 9.47 3.67
N VAL A 213 16.46 10.49 3.04
CA VAL A 213 17.72 10.36 2.29
C VAL A 213 18.81 10.91 3.20
N MET A 214 19.85 10.14 3.50
CA MET A 214 20.90 10.57 4.43
C MET A 214 21.93 11.39 3.69
N LEU A 215 22.13 12.65 4.08
CA LEU A 215 23.05 13.57 3.41
C LEU A 215 23.94 14.26 4.46
N ASN A 216 25.26 14.15 4.32
CA ASN A 216 26.21 14.78 5.24
C ASN A 216 26.33 16.32 5.04
N SER A 217 25.72 16.88 3.99
CA SER A 217 25.77 18.31 3.68
C SER A 217 24.91 19.16 4.65
N ALA A 218 25.43 20.27 5.15
CA ALA A 218 24.66 21.24 5.93
C ALA A 218 23.48 21.83 5.11
N THR A 219 22.24 21.47 5.48
CA THR A 219 21.04 21.78 4.71
C THR A 219 20.44 23.14 5.06
N SER A 220 20.23 24.02 4.08
CA SER A 220 19.45 25.26 4.26
C SER A 220 17.98 24.96 4.60
N GLU A 221 17.32 25.81 5.39
CA GLU A 221 15.96 25.54 5.89
C GLU A 221 14.93 25.32 4.77
N LYS A 222 15.01 26.13 3.69
CA LYS A 222 14.18 25.94 2.48
C LYS A 222 14.31 24.53 1.89
N LYS A 223 15.53 23.96 1.86
CA LYS A 223 15.77 22.60 1.37
C LYS A 223 15.25 21.55 2.35
N LYS A 224 15.40 21.74 3.67
CA LYS A 224 14.78 20.86 4.68
C LYS A 224 13.25 20.80 4.57
N MET A 225 12.60 21.94 4.27
CA MET A 225 11.14 22.00 4.03
C MET A 225 10.73 21.18 2.80
N ILE A 226 11.46 21.32 1.67
CA ILE A 226 11.23 20.53 0.45
C ILE A 226 11.45 19.03 0.73
N GLU A 227 12.48 18.67 1.49
CA GLU A 227 12.76 17.29 1.89
C GLU A 227 11.73 16.75 2.90
N MET A 228 11.06 17.60 3.69
CA MET A 228 9.95 17.22 4.56
C MET A 228 8.69 16.93 3.75
N GLU A 229 8.33 17.83 2.85
CA GLU A 229 7.19 17.68 1.95
C GLU A 229 7.32 16.44 1.05
N GLU A 230 8.50 16.19 0.47
CA GLU A 230 8.77 14.97 -0.29
C GLU A 230 8.55 13.72 0.58
N ARG A 231 9.04 13.69 1.83
CA ARG A 231 8.85 12.57 2.75
C ARG A 231 7.38 12.31 3.08
N ASP A 232 6.62 13.37 3.34
CA ASP A 232 5.19 13.23 3.68
C ASP A 232 4.37 12.72 2.48
N TRP A 233 4.68 13.16 1.26
CA TRP A 233 4.02 12.63 0.05
C TRP A 233 4.45 11.21 -0.33
N ARG A 234 5.73 10.85 -0.15
CA ARG A 234 6.19 9.44 -0.28
C ARG A 234 5.47 8.52 0.71
N LYS A 235 5.26 8.98 1.95
CA LYS A 235 4.51 8.27 2.98
C LYS A 235 3.03 8.17 2.65
N TRP A 236 2.41 9.26 2.19
CA TRP A 236 1.02 9.27 1.73
C TRP A 236 0.78 8.30 0.57
N ALA A 237 1.72 8.17 -0.37
CA ALA A 237 1.61 7.20 -1.47
C ALA A 237 1.48 5.76 -0.93
N ASP A 238 2.31 5.39 0.05
CA ASP A 238 2.30 4.05 0.66
C ASP A 238 1.13 3.81 1.63
N SER A 239 0.69 4.82 2.39
CA SER A 239 -0.33 4.67 3.44
C SER A 239 -1.75 5.09 3.05
N VAL A 240 -1.93 5.77 1.91
CA VAL A 240 -3.23 6.23 1.40
C VAL A 240 -3.45 5.72 -0.01
N LEU A 241 -2.64 6.16 -0.98
CA LEU A 241 -2.90 5.90 -2.41
C LEU A 241 -2.92 4.39 -2.73
N VAL A 242 -1.91 3.62 -2.30
CA VAL A 242 -1.85 2.16 -2.49
C VAL A 242 -3.10 1.45 -1.92
N HIS A 243 -3.71 1.97 -0.86
CA HIS A 243 -4.90 1.38 -0.23
C HIS A 243 -6.21 1.65 -1.00
N THR A 244 -6.24 2.66 -1.88
CA THR A 244 -7.38 2.89 -2.79
C THR A 244 -7.39 1.93 -3.99
N LEU A 245 -6.21 1.43 -4.41
CA LEU A 245 -6.05 0.67 -5.67
C LEU A 245 -6.83 -0.65 -5.67
N SER A 246 -6.59 -1.53 -4.69
CA SER A 246 -7.19 -2.88 -4.69
C SER A 246 -8.72 -2.86 -4.56
N PRO A 247 -9.35 -2.03 -3.71
CA PRO A 247 -10.80 -1.81 -3.73
C PRO A 247 -11.33 -1.35 -5.09
N ASN A 248 -10.54 -0.63 -5.88
CA ASN A 248 -10.94 -0.11 -7.18
C ASN A 248 -10.81 -1.11 -8.34
N VAL A 249 -9.67 -1.79 -8.49
CA VAL A 249 -9.46 -2.72 -9.62
C VAL A 249 -10.19 -4.06 -9.43
N TYR A 250 -10.55 -4.41 -8.19
CA TYR A 250 -11.33 -5.62 -7.88
C TYR A 250 -12.77 -5.29 -7.44
N ARG A 251 -13.30 -4.12 -7.83
CA ARG A 251 -14.60 -3.60 -7.35
C ARG A 251 -15.77 -4.53 -7.69
N THR A 252 -15.76 -5.12 -8.88
CA THR A 252 -16.72 -6.15 -9.33
C THR A 252 -15.96 -7.43 -9.71
N THR A 253 -16.68 -8.54 -9.88
CA THR A 253 -16.09 -9.79 -10.39
C THR A 253 -15.58 -9.66 -11.82
N GLU A 254 -16.25 -8.86 -12.64
CA GLU A 254 -15.85 -8.52 -14.01
C GLU A 254 -14.54 -7.70 -14.02
N GLU A 255 -14.48 -6.58 -13.28
CA GLU A 255 -13.28 -5.75 -13.15
C GLU A 255 -12.09 -6.56 -12.58
N ALA A 256 -12.36 -7.51 -11.67
CA ALA A 256 -11.33 -8.38 -11.13
C ALA A 256 -10.78 -9.38 -12.16
N ILE A 257 -11.63 -10.01 -12.97
CA ILE A 257 -11.18 -10.93 -14.03
C ILE A 257 -10.47 -10.17 -15.16
N GLU A 258 -10.93 -8.96 -15.50
CA GLU A 258 -10.23 -8.06 -16.44
C GLU A 258 -8.82 -7.71 -15.93
N THR A 259 -8.71 -7.28 -14.68
CA THR A 259 -7.44 -6.94 -14.03
C THR A 259 -6.47 -8.12 -14.02
N PHE A 260 -6.93 -9.33 -13.70
CA PHE A 260 -6.07 -10.52 -13.71
C PHE A 260 -5.66 -10.98 -15.12
N LYS A 261 -6.50 -10.78 -16.14
CA LYS A 261 -6.11 -10.98 -17.56
C LYS A 261 -5.11 -9.94 -18.04
N TRP A 262 -5.20 -8.69 -17.55
CA TRP A 262 -4.17 -7.68 -17.80
C TRP A 262 -2.84 -8.05 -17.11
N PHE A 263 -2.89 -8.58 -15.88
CA PHE A 263 -1.71 -9.09 -15.18
C PHE A 263 -1.06 -10.27 -15.91
N GLU A 264 -1.86 -11.22 -16.41
CA GLU A 264 -1.40 -12.35 -17.22
C GLU A 264 -0.55 -11.89 -18.44
N VAL A 265 -1.06 -10.91 -19.17
CA VAL A 265 -0.41 -10.36 -20.38
C VAL A 265 0.82 -9.52 -20.01
N VAL A 266 0.71 -8.57 -19.08
CA VAL A 266 1.82 -7.66 -18.74
C VAL A 266 2.92 -8.34 -17.95
N GLY A 267 2.58 -9.36 -17.15
CA GLY A 267 3.52 -10.17 -16.38
C GLY A 267 4.20 -11.30 -17.15
N GLY A 268 3.86 -11.55 -18.42
CA GLY A 268 4.44 -12.63 -19.22
C GLY A 268 4.15 -14.03 -18.63
N TRP A 269 2.96 -14.23 -18.08
CA TRP A 269 2.66 -15.44 -17.30
C TRP A 269 2.56 -16.70 -18.16
N ARG A 270 2.18 -16.59 -19.45
CA ARG A 270 2.08 -17.74 -20.37
C ARG A 270 3.44 -18.23 -20.84
N GLU A 271 4.40 -17.32 -20.88
CA GLU A 271 5.79 -17.54 -21.25
C GLU A 271 6.60 -18.08 -20.05
N SER A 272 6.14 -17.79 -18.83
CA SER A 272 6.82 -18.12 -17.58
C SER A 272 6.28 -19.36 -16.87
N PHE A 273 4.98 -19.69 -17.00
CA PHE A 273 4.29 -20.70 -16.18
C PHE A 273 3.37 -21.63 -16.99
N PRO A 274 3.13 -22.88 -16.53
CA PRO A 274 2.20 -23.80 -17.18
C PRO A 274 0.77 -23.25 -17.30
N ALA A 275 0.11 -23.47 -18.42
CA ALA A 275 -1.21 -22.89 -18.72
C ALA A 275 -2.31 -23.17 -17.67
N TRP A 276 -2.25 -24.30 -16.95
CA TRP A 276 -3.18 -24.59 -15.86
C TRP A 276 -2.91 -23.74 -14.60
N GLU A 277 -1.64 -23.43 -14.32
CA GLU A 277 -1.22 -22.58 -13.20
C GLU A 277 -1.54 -21.11 -13.51
N VAL A 278 -1.35 -20.67 -14.76
CA VAL A 278 -1.83 -19.38 -15.26
C VAL A 278 -3.35 -19.26 -15.11
N ALA A 279 -4.12 -20.27 -15.53
CA ALA A 279 -5.58 -20.26 -15.38
C ALA A 279 -6.02 -20.19 -13.89
N LEU A 280 -5.33 -20.92 -13.00
CA LEU A 280 -5.56 -20.86 -11.56
C LEU A 280 -5.23 -19.47 -10.98
N MET A 281 -4.11 -18.87 -11.37
CA MET A 281 -3.73 -17.52 -10.98
C MET A 281 -4.74 -16.48 -11.46
N VAL A 282 -5.21 -16.56 -12.71
CA VAL A 282 -6.19 -15.62 -13.27
C VAL A 282 -7.55 -15.75 -12.59
N TYR A 283 -8.19 -16.91 -12.65
CA TYR A 283 -9.58 -17.06 -12.20
C TYR A 283 -9.69 -17.23 -10.67
N GLY A 284 -8.80 -18.02 -10.06
CA GLY A 284 -8.73 -18.18 -8.61
C GLY A 284 -8.23 -16.91 -7.91
N GLY A 285 -7.22 -16.24 -8.49
CA GLY A 285 -6.72 -14.96 -8.01
C GLY A 285 -7.76 -13.85 -8.08
N ALA A 286 -8.49 -13.72 -9.19
CA ALA A 286 -9.58 -12.74 -9.33
C ALA A 286 -10.68 -12.96 -8.27
N ALA A 287 -11.13 -14.21 -8.06
CA ALA A 287 -12.14 -14.52 -7.06
C ALA A 287 -11.66 -14.23 -5.63
N ALA A 288 -10.41 -14.59 -5.30
CA ALA A 288 -9.81 -14.30 -4.00
C ALA A 288 -9.64 -12.79 -3.77
N MET A 289 -9.12 -12.06 -4.76
CA MET A 289 -8.89 -10.62 -4.65
C MET A 289 -10.18 -9.80 -4.64
N TRP A 290 -11.23 -10.22 -5.35
CA TRP A 290 -12.57 -9.64 -5.21
C TRP A 290 -13.08 -9.73 -3.76
N MET A 291 -13.00 -10.90 -3.12
CA MET A 291 -13.37 -11.06 -1.70
C MET A 291 -12.47 -10.27 -0.75
N ILE A 292 -11.16 -10.23 -1.00
CA ILE A 292 -10.20 -9.47 -0.20
C ILE A 292 -10.45 -7.95 -0.35
N SER A 293 -10.80 -7.47 -1.54
CA SER A 293 -11.03 -6.05 -1.83
C SER A 293 -12.12 -5.45 -0.94
N LYS A 294 -13.22 -6.19 -0.69
CA LYS A 294 -14.33 -5.74 0.16
C LYS A 294 -13.94 -5.73 1.65
N ARG A 295 -13.02 -6.61 2.06
CA ARG A 295 -12.38 -6.56 3.40
C ARG A 295 -11.41 -5.36 3.52
N LEU A 296 -10.66 -5.06 2.46
CA LEU A 296 -9.78 -3.89 2.39
C LEU A 296 -10.57 -2.57 2.39
N LYS A 297 -11.66 -2.47 1.62
CA LYS A 297 -12.59 -1.33 1.59
C LYS A 297 -12.99 -0.92 3.01
N LYS A 298 -13.49 -1.89 3.80
CA LYS A 298 -13.88 -1.70 5.20
C LYS A 298 -12.69 -1.42 6.14
N ARG A 299 -11.52 -2.03 5.91
CA ARG A 299 -10.32 -1.81 6.74
C ARG A 299 -9.74 -0.41 6.59
N HIS A 300 -9.76 0.13 5.36
CA HIS A 300 -9.11 1.39 5.01
C HIS A 300 -10.10 2.55 4.87
N ASN A 301 -11.34 2.39 5.36
CA ASN A 301 -12.41 3.39 5.36
C ASN A 301 -12.69 4.01 3.98
N ILE A 302 -12.58 3.19 2.93
CA ILE A 302 -12.88 3.58 1.54
C ILE A 302 -14.40 3.81 1.41
N LYS A 303 -14.79 4.91 0.74
CA LYS A 303 -16.19 5.34 0.53
C LYS A 303 -17.04 4.24 -0.13
N ASP A 304 -18.36 4.36 0.01
CA ASP A 304 -19.31 3.39 -0.54
C ASP A 304 -19.26 3.25 -2.08
N ASP A 305 -18.87 4.31 -2.78
CA ASP A 305 -18.24 4.17 -4.10
C ASP A 305 -16.71 4.16 -3.94
N GLU A 306 -16.08 3.06 -4.34
CA GLU A 306 -14.63 2.93 -4.35
C GLU A 306 -13.95 3.97 -5.26
N ARG A 307 -14.59 4.36 -6.38
CA ARG A 307 -14.01 5.31 -7.35
C ARG A 307 -13.82 6.69 -6.76
N GLN A 308 -14.83 7.22 -6.06
CA GLN A 308 -14.70 8.52 -5.39
C GLN A 308 -13.45 8.58 -4.48
N SER A 309 -13.10 7.50 -3.77
CA SER A 309 -11.91 7.50 -2.90
C SER A 309 -10.58 7.56 -3.67
N LEU A 310 -10.55 7.01 -4.90
CA LEU A 310 -9.41 7.14 -5.81
C LEU A 310 -9.34 8.55 -6.42
N TYR A 311 -10.51 9.14 -6.71
CA TYR A 311 -10.61 10.51 -7.22
C TYR A 311 -10.21 11.54 -6.16
N ASP A 312 -10.65 11.38 -4.91
CA ASP A 312 -10.23 12.21 -3.78
C ASP A 312 -8.71 12.19 -3.64
N ALA A 313 -8.09 11.01 -3.62
CA ALA A 313 -6.64 10.86 -3.48
C ALA A 313 -5.87 11.48 -4.66
N ALA A 314 -6.35 11.33 -5.89
CA ALA A 314 -5.73 11.98 -7.05
C ALA A 314 -5.92 13.50 -7.03
N ASN A 315 -7.05 14.01 -6.55
CA ASN A 315 -7.31 15.44 -6.40
C ASN A 315 -6.48 16.05 -5.26
N ASP A 316 -6.24 15.33 -4.16
CA ASP A 316 -5.31 15.74 -3.10
C ASP A 316 -3.88 15.94 -3.66
N TRP A 317 -3.40 14.95 -4.43
CA TRP A 317 -2.09 15.00 -5.10
C TRP A 317 -1.99 16.17 -6.09
N MET A 318 -2.95 16.28 -7.01
CA MET A 318 -2.96 17.36 -8.00
C MET A 318 -3.12 18.75 -7.34
N SER A 319 -3.85 18.85 -6.24
CA SER A 319 -3.95 20.08 -5.44
C SER A 319 -2.63 20.48 -4.79
N ALA A 320 -1.75 19.53 -4.45
CA ALA A 320 -0.42 19.82 -3.91
C ALA A 320 0.49 20.45 -4.97
N ILE A 321 0.50 19.88 -6.17
CA ILE A 321 1.25 20.40 -7.32
C ILE A 321 0.69 21.77 -7.74
N GLN A 322 -0.64 21.92 -7.83
CA GLN A 322 -1.29 23.17 -8.21
C GLN A 322 -0.98 24.31 -7.22
N LYS A 323 -0.87 24.03 -5.92
CA LYS A 323 -0.44 25.02 -4.90
C LYS A 323 0.99 25.54 -5.10
N LYS A 324 1.85 24.81 -5.79
CA LYS A 324 3.20 25.26 -6.18
C LYS A 324 3.22 26.02 -7.51
N GLY A 325 2.27 25.74 -8.40
CA GLY A 325 2.28 26.26 -9.77
C GLY A 325 3.35 25.62 -10.68
N THR A 326 3.86 24.45 -10.31
CA THR A 326 4.95 23.74 -11.01
C THR A 326 4.42 22.53 -11.80
N VAL A 327 5.24 21.93 -12.67
CA VAL A 327 4.86 20.75 -13.47
C VAL A 327 4.79 19.49 -12.60
N TYR A 328 5.73 19.36 -11.67
CA TYR A 328 5.87 18.25 -10.72
C TYR A 328 5.90 18.79 -9.28
N LEU A 329 5.74 17.95 -8.26
CA LEU A 329 5.96 18.35 -6.87
C LEU A 329 7.44 18.74 -6.64
N GLY A 330 8.37 18.13 -7.36
CA GLY A 330 9.78 18.49 -7.39
C GLY A 330 10.12 19.84 -8.05
N GLY A 331 9.17 20.47 -8.76
CA GLY A 331 9.41 21.67 -9.55
C GLY A 331 9.36 21.38 -11.06
N ASP A 332 10.42 21.75 -11.77
CA ASP A 332 10.59 21.51 -13.21
C ASP A 332 11.02 20.07 -13.52
N THR A 333 11.56 19.36 -12.53
CA THR A 333 11.94 17.94 -12.57
C THR A 333 11.22 17.18 -11.44
N PRO A 334 10.80 15.93 -11.65
CA PRO A 334 10.14 15.13 -10.63
C PRO A 334 11.07 14.77 -9.47
N ASN A 335 10.54 14.77 -8.25
CA ASN A 335 11.26 14.34 -7.05
C ASN A 335 10.89 12.89 -6.65
N LEU A 336 11.40 12.39 -5.51
CA LEU A 336 11.10 11.01 -5.11
C LEU A 336 9.62 10.79 -4.76
N ALA A 337 8.85 11.84 -4.44
CA ALA A 337 7.41 11.74 -4.22
C ALA A 337 6.64 11.64 -5.54
N ASP A 338 7.00 12.44 -6.55
CA ASP A 338 6.45 12.31 -7.91
C ASP A 338 6.67 10.88 -8.45
N ILE A 339 7.91 10.40 -8.38
CA ILE A 339 8.29 9.03 -8.75
C ILE A 339 7.50 7.99 -7.93
N SER A 340 7.27 8.24 -6.63
CA SER A 340 6.52 7.33 -5.77
C SER A 340 5.05 7.22 -6.16
N VAL A 341 4.37 8.35 -6.40
CA VAL A 341 2.97 8.38 -6.83
C VAL A 341 2.81 7.78 -8.23
N PHE A 342 3.73 8.11 -9.15
CA PHE A 342 3.70 7.62 -10.53
C PHE A 342 3.85 6.10 -10.57
N GLY A 343 4.87 5.56 -9.90
CA GLY A 343 5.10 4.12 -9.84
C GLY A 343 3.96 3.36 -9.16
N VAL A 344 3.29 3.94 -8.16
CA VAL A 344 2.08 3.36 -7.57
C VAL A 344 0.93 3.30 -8.58
N LEU A 345 0.72 4.34 -9.39
CA LEU A 345 -0.34 4.37 -10.43
C LEU A 345 -0.03 3.47 -11.64
N CYS A 346 1.24 3.29 -12.02
CA CYS A 346 1.65 2.35 -13.07
C CYS A 346 1.19 0.90 -12.81
N SER A 347 0.92 0.53 -11.55
CA SER A 347 0.41 -0.80 -11.19
C SER A 347 -1.05 -1.05 -11.58
N ILE A 348 -1.77 -0.03 -12.06
CA ILE A 348 -3.16 -0.13 -12.53
C ILE A 348 -3.36 0.45 -13.94
N GLU A 349 -2.29 0.81 -14.65
CA GLU A 349 -2.34 1.62 -15.88
C GLU A 349 -3.27 1.05 -16.98
N GLY A 350 -3.29 -0.28 -17.15
CA GLY A 350 -4.17 -0.93 -18.13
C GLY A 350 -5.52 -1.40 -17.58
N CYS A 351 -5.87 -1.09 -16.34
CA CYS A 351 -7.14 -1.48 -15.74
C CYS A 351 -8.22 -0.42 -15.99
N ARG A 352 -9.50 -0.85 -16.14
CA ARG A 352 -10.69 0.03 -16.19
C ARG A 352 -10.65 1.20 -15.19
N ALA A 353 -10.20 0.94 -13.96
CA ALA A 353 -10.12 1.96 -12.90
C ALA A 353 -9.18 3.13 -13.20
N PHE A 354 -8.11 2.93 -13.97
CA PHE A 354 -7.19 4.00 -14.36
C PHE A 354 -7.72 4.82 -15.53
N ALA A 355 -8.40 4.17 -16.49
CA ALA A 355 -9.12 4.90 -17.55
C ALA A 355 -10.22 5.80 -16.96
N ASP A 356 -10.97 5.30 -15.98
CA ASP A 356 -12.01 6.03 -15.23
C ASP A 356 -11.40 7.20 -14.43
N LEU A 357 -10.28 6.96 -13.74
CA LEU A 357 -9.51 7.99 -13.02
C LEU A 357 -9.06 9.15 -13.93
N ARG A 358 -8.58 8.84 -15.14
CA ARG A 358 -8.14 9.83 -16.13
C ARG A 358 -9.27 10.64 -16.75
N GLN A 359 -10.50 10.11 -16.74
CA GLN A 359 -11.68 10.82 -17.24
C GLN A 359 -12.29 11.75 -16.18
N ASN A 360 -12.17 11.39 -14.89
CA ASN A 360 -12.81 12.10 -13.78
C ASN A 360 -11.85 13.02 -12.98
N THR A 361 -10.55 13.04 -13.27
CA THR A 361 -9.56 13.90 -12.58
C THR A 361 -8.46 14.41 -13.52
N THR A 362 -7.77 15.48 -13.15
CA THR A 362 -6.68 16.07 -13.95
C THR A 362 -5.36 15.29 -13.91
N ILE A 363 -5.27 14.19 -13.14
CA ILE A 363 -4.01 13.45 -12.91
C ILE A 363 -3.44 12.80 -14.17
N GLY A 364 -4.27 12.55 -15.20
CA GLY A 364 -3.84 11.99 -16.48
C GLY A 364 -2.76 12.82 -17.17
N ASN A 365 -2.88 14.16 -17.12
CA ASN A 365 -1.91 15.07 -17.74
C ASN A 365 -0.54 15.04 -17.02
N TRP A 366 -0.55 15.01 -15.68
CA TRP A 366 0.67 14.86 -14.89
C TRP A 366 1.29 13.47 -15.07
N PHE A 367 0.48 12.41 -15.15
CA PHE A 367 0.96 11.05 -15.40
C PHE A 367 1.63 10.93 -16.78
N ASP A 368 1.08 11.57 -17.82
CA ASP A 368 1.69 11.59 -19.15
C ASP A 368 2.99 12.40 -19.18
N ASN A 369 3.06 13.51 -18.45
CA ASN A 369 4.30 14.28 -18.27
C ASN A 369 5.37 13.46 -17.53
N MET A 370 5.00 12.75 -16.45
CA MET A 370 5.89 11.81 -15.75
C MET A 370 6.39 10.71 -16.69
N LYS A 371 5.47 10.05 -17.42
CA LYS A 371 5.82 8.99 -18.36
C LYS A 371 6.78 9.51 -19.42
N LYS A 372 6.46 10.63 -20.08
CA LYS A 372 7.32 11.29 -21.06
C LYS A 372 8.70 11.66 -20.51
N HIS A 373 8.80 12.08 -19.24
CA HIS A 373 10.09 12.34 -18.60
C HIS A 373 10.91 11.06 -18.48
N LEU A 374 10.32 9.98 -17.93
CA LEU A 374 11.01 8.69 -17.77
C LEU A 374 11.34 8.01 -19.11
N GLU A 375 10.58 8.24 -20.18
CA GLU A 375 10.96 7.80 -21.54
C GLU A 375 12.30 8.37 -22.01
N THR A 376 12.78 9.50 -21.45
CA THR A 376 14.09 10.09 -21.81
C THR A 376 15.27 9.54 -21.00
N THR A 377 15.03 8.88 -19.88
CA THR A 377 16.08 8.38 -18.96
C THR A 377 16.14 6.86 -18.87
N LYS A 378 15.03 6.15 -19.13
CA LYS A 378 14.97 4.68 -18.99
C LYS A 378 15.90 3.98 -19.97
N GLY A 379 16.42 2.82 -19.55
CA GLY A 379 17.18 1.95 -20.44
C GLY A 379 16.31 1.22 -21.47
N ARG A 380 16.98 0.63 -22.48
CA ARG A 380 16.37 -0.31 -23.42
C ARG A 380 16.14 -1.68 -22.76
N VAL A 381 14.96 -2.26 -22.97
CA VAL A 381 14.64 -3.61 -22.49
C VAL A 381 15.30 -4.65 -23.41
N ILE A 382 16.06 -5.58 -22.84
CA ILE A 382 16.75 -6.67 -23.52
C ILE A 382 16.31 -7.99 -22.88
N PRO A 383 15.60 -8.88 -23.60
CA PRO A 383 15.29 -10.24 -23.13
C PRO A 383 16.55 -11.06 -22.83
N LEU A 384 16.43 -12.07 -21.97
CA LEU A 384 17.53 -12.95 -21.53
C LEU A 384 17.15 -14.44 -21.59
#